data_AF-A0A2T1EEH0-F1
#
_entry.id   AF-A0A2T1EEH0-F1
#
_cell.length_a   1.000
_cell.length_b   1.000
_cell.length_c   1.000
_cell.angle_alpha   90.00
_cell.angle_beta   90.00
_cell.angle_gamma   90.00
#
_symmetry.space_group_name_H-M   'P 1'
#
loop_
_entity.id
_entity.type
_entity.pdbx_description
1 polymer ?
#
loop_
_entity_poly.entity_id
_entity_poly.type
_entity_poly.pdbx_seq_one_letter_code
_entity_poly.pdbx_strand_id
1 'polypeptide(L)'
;MSIPSDIRPLVDELYQVLGDTDRQATEGLFVLRRAMSLFPENEILMQYFSSISNFKFCVLGVRLQAEHIVSNVLMAGVPDEDVQKAADYLAALLHIAPESKVMIDKVVERLEVFS
;
A
#
# COMPACT_ATOMS: atom_id res chain seq x y z
N MET A 1 16.28 -14.33 13.61
CA MET A 1 15.33 -14.08 14.71
C MET A 1 13.93 -14.06 14.12
N SER A 2 12.93 -14.56 14.84
CA SER A 2 11.54 -14.59 14.38
C SER A 2 10.76 -13.42 14.97
N ILE A 3 9.80 -12.91 14.21
CA ILE A 3 8.84 -11.91 14.70
C ILE A 3 8.13 -12.51 15.93
N PRO A 4 8.00 -11.76 17.05
CA PRO A 4 7.23 -12.21 18.20
C PRO A 4 5.84 -12.69 17.77
N SER A 5 5.38 -13.81 18.33
CA SER A 5 4.11 -14.45 17.97
C SER A 5 2.92 -13.51 18.01
N ASP A 6 2.99 -12.52 18.90
CA ASP A 6 1.87 -11.66 19.26
C ASP A 6 1.64 -10.57 18.19
N ILE A 7 2.70 -10.13 17.52
CA ILE A 7 2.62 -9.11 16.45
C ILE A 7 2.69 -9.73 15.05
N ARG A 8 3.04 -11.01 14.95
CA ARG A 8 3.22 -11.69 13.66
C ARG A 8 1.98 -11.66 12.76
N PRO A 9 0.76 -11.95 13.26
CA PRO A 9 -0.45 -11.86 12.42
C PRO A 9 -0.67 -10.46 11.85
N LEU A 10 -0.42 -9.43 12.66
CA LEU A 10 -0.58 -8.03 12.25
C LEU A 10 0.43 -7.63 11.17
N VAL A 11 1.69 -8.07 11.32
CA VAL A 11 2.73 -7.83 10.32
C VAL A 11 2.41 -8.55 9.01
N ASP A 12 1.99 -9.81 9.08
CA ASP A 12 1.63 -10.62 7.92
C ASP A 12 0.44 -9.98 7.17
N GLU A 13 -0.61 -9.54 7.89
CA GLU A 13 -1.76 -8.85 7.32
C GLU A 13 -1.37 -7.51 6.67
N LEU A 14 -0.58 -6.69 7.34
CA LEU A 14 -0.09 -5.42 6.80
C LEU A 14 0.70 -5.63 5.51
N TYR A 15 1.63 -6.58 5.48
CA TYR A 15 2.41 -6.86 4.28
C TYR A 15 1.58 -7.45 3.14
N GLN A 16 0.57 -8.25 3.45
CA GLN A 16 -0.40 -8.71 2.45
C GLN A 16 -1.17 -7.54 1.85
N VAL A 17 -1.77 -6.67 2.68
CA VAL A 17 -2.53 -5.51 2.20
C VAL A 17 -1.66 -4.58 1.38
N LEU A 18 -0.45 -4.25 1.83
CA LEU A 18 0.47 -3.40 1.09
C LEU A 18 0.91 -4.06 -0.24
N GLY A 19 1.12 -5.37 -0.26
CA GLY A 19 1.48 -6.11 -1.46
C GLY A 19 0.36 -6.13 -2.51
N ASP A 20 -0.86 -6.48 -2.09
CA ASP A 20 -2.03 -6.48 -2.97
C ASP A 20 -2.28 -5.10 -3.57
N THR A 21 -2.12 -4.08 -2.73
CA THR A 21 -2.41 -2.70 -3.07
C THR A 21 -1.36 -2.10 -4.01
N ASP A 22 -0.06 -2.43 -3.83
CA ASP A 22 1.00 -2.07 -4.80
C ASP A 22 0.79 -2.75 -6.16
N ARG A 23 0.38 -4.02 -6.15
CA ARG A 23 0.07 -4.78 -7.37
C ARG A 23 -1.08 -4.14 -8.14
N GLN A 24 -2.21 -3.87 -7.47
CA GLN A 24 -3.37 -3.21 -8.09
C GLN A 24 -3.01 -1.82 -8.63
N ALA A 25 -2.25 -1.01 -7.89
CA ALA A 25 -1.81 0.30 -8.37
C ALA A 25 -0.93 0.18 -9.62
N THR A 26 -0.05 -0.82 -9.67
CA THR A 26 0.81 -1.09 -10.83
C THR A 26 0.01 -1.47 -12.07
N GLU A 27 -0.99 -2.35 -11.90
CA GLU A 27 -1.92 -2.74 -12.97
C GLU A 27 -2.72 -1.52 -13.47
N GLY A 28 -3.27 -0.72 -12.55
CA GLY A 28 -4.02 0.51 -12.89
C GLY A 28 -3.17 1.54 -13.66
N LEU A 29 -1.92 1.76 -13.24
CA LEU A 29 -0.99 2.66 -13.96
C LEU A 29 -0.66 2.16 -15.36
N PHE A 30 -0.55 0.84 -15.55
CA PHE A 30 -0.32 0.25 -16.87
C PHE A 30 -1.50 0.52 -17.82
N VAL A 31 -2.73 0.30 -17.35
CA VAL A 31 -3.95 0.59 -18.12
C VAL A 31 -4.06 2.09 -18.44
N LEU A 32 -3.82 2.96 -17.45
CA LEU A 32 -3.87 4.41 -17.64
C LEU A 32 -2.84 4.90 -18.65
N ARG A 33 -1.60 4.38 -18.64
CA ARG A 33 -0.59 4.75 -19.65
C ARG A 33 -1.05 4.43 -21.06
N ARG A 34 -1.70 3.27 -21.26
CA ARG A 34 -2.25 2.90 -22.57
C ARG A 34 -3.35 3.85 -23.00
N ALA A 35 -4.29 4.18 -22.11
CA ALA A 35 -5.36 5.13 -22.40
C ALA A 35 -4.82 6.54 -22.70
N MET A 36 -3.86 7.02 -21.92
CA MET A 36 -3.20 8.32 -22.14
C MET A 36 -2.44 8.38 -23.47
N SER A 37 -1.90 7.26 -23.97
CA SER A 37 -1.27 7.24 -25.29
C SER A 37 -2.26 7.49 -26.44
N LEU A 38 -3.54 7.19 -26.22
CA LEU A 38 -4.62 7.45 -27.17
C LEU A 38 -5.24 8.84 -26.96
N PHE A 39 -5.21 9.35 -25.72
CA PHE A 39 -5.81 10.63 -25.33
C PHE A 39 -4.84 11.47 -24.48
N PRO A 40 -3.75 12.00 -25.07
CA PRO A 40 -2.63 12.59 -24.32
C PRO A 40 -2.98 13.87 -23.55
N GLU A 41 -4.00 14.61 -23.98
CA GLU A 41 -4.43 15.87 -23.33
C GLU A 41 -5.63 15.67 -22.39
N ASN A 42 -6.04 14.42 -22.14
CA ASN A 42 -7.18 14.16 -21.26
C ASN A 42 -6.80 14.39 -19.79
N GLU A 43 -7.24 15.52 -19.24
CA GLU A 43 -6.96 15.94 -17.86
C GLU A 43 -7.45 14.94 -16.81
N ILE A 44 -8.56 14.24 -17.08
CA ILE A 44 -9.10 13.24 -16.16
C ILE A 44 -8.15 12.04 -16.07
N LEU A 45 -7.62 11.57 -17.21
CA LEU A 45 -6.64 10.49 -17.24
C LEU A 45 -5.33 10.89 -16.55
N MET A 46 -4.87 12.12 -16.78
CA MET A 46 -3.69 12.67 -16.10
C MET A 46 -3.90 12.75 -14.58
N GLN A 47 -5.09 13.16 -14.13
CA GLN A 47 -5.41 13.24 -12.72
C GLN A 47 -5.46 11.85 -12.07
N TYR A 48 -6.09 10.86 -12.72
CA TYR A 48 -6.05 9.48 -12.23
C TYR A 48 -4.63 8.92 -12.17
N PHE A 49 -3.81 9.17 -13.19
CA PHE A 49 -2.42 8.73 -13.20
C PHE A 49 -1.62 9.33 -12.02
N SER A 50 -1.81 10.63 -11.75
CA SER A 50 -1.21 11.31 -10.60
C SER A 50 -1.68 10.71 -9.27
N SER A 51 -2.98 10.52 -9.10
CA SER A 51 -3.56 9.94 -7.87
C SER A 51 -3.04 8.54 -7.59
N ILE A 52 -3.04 7.64 -8.58
CA ILE A 52 -2.56 6.26 -8.40
C ILE A 52 -1.04 6.25 -8.17
N SER A 53 -0.27 7.13 -8.83
CA SER A 53 1.17 7.25 -8.61
C SER A 53 1.51 7.70 -7.20
N ASN A 54 0.83 8.74 -6.70
CA ASN A 54 1.00 9.22 -5.31
C ASN A 54 0.63 8.13 -4.31
N PHE A 55 -0.45 7.40 -4.61
CA PHE A 55 -0.87 6.32 -3.76
C PHE A 55 0.17 5.19 -3.68
N LYS A 56 0.73 4.78 -4.81
CA LYS A 56 1.85 3.81 -4.85
C LYS A 56 3.06 4.29 -4.05
N PHE A 57 3.38 5.58 -4.12
CA PHE A 57 4.44 6.17 -3.30
C PHE A 57 4.13 6.07 -1.79
N CYS A 58 2.90 6.34 -1.38
CA CYS A 58 2.49 6.19 0.02
C CYS A 58 2.62 4.74 0.51
N VAL A 59 2.19 3.75 -0.30
CA VAL A 59 2.33 2.32 0.04
C VAL A 59 3.79 1.95 0.28
N LEU A 60 4.70 2.41 -0.57
CA LEU A 60 6.13 2.20 -0.39
C LEU A 60 6.63 2.82 0.93
N GLY A 61 6.20 4.05 1.23
CA GLY A 61 6.55 4.73 2.48
C GLY A 61 6.06 3.98 3.72
N VAL A 62 4.82 3.50 3.71
CA VAL A 62 4.25 2.69 4.80
C VAL A 62 5.01 1.37 4.96
N ARG A 63 5.35 0.70 3.85
CA ARG A 63 6.15 -0.52 3.88
C ARG A 63 7.52 -0.30 4.55
N LEU A 64 8.24 0.76 4.16
CA LEU A 64 9.54 1.10 4.74
C LEU A 64 9.44 1.39 6.24
N GLN A 65 8.39 2.11 6.67
CA GLN A 65 8.14 2.36 8.09
C GLN A 65 7.87 1.06 8.86
N ALA A 66 7.03 0.17 8.31
CA ALA A 66 6.73 -1.13 8.91
C ALA A 66 7.98 -2.02 9.01
N GLU A 67 8.81 -2.08 7.97
CA GLU A 67 10.09 -2.80 7.97
C GLU A 67 11.04 -2.27 9.07
N HIS A 68 11.12 -0.95 9.26
CA HIS A 68 11.93 -0.36 10.32
C HIS A 68 11.40 -0.71 11.72
N ILE A 69 10.09 -0.64 11.93
CA ILE A 69 9.44 -1.02 13.20
C ILE A 69 9.70 -2.51 13.52
N VAL A 70 9.45 -3.39 12.55
CA VAL A 70 9.67 -4.84 12.71
C VAL A 70 11.14 -5.14 12.98
N SER A 71 12.07 -4.49 12.26
CA SER A 71 13.50 -4.65 12.50
C SER A 71 13.91 -4.24 13.92
N ASN A 72 13.32 -3.17 14.47
CA ASN A 72 13.61 -2.72 15.82
C ASN A 72 13.08 -3.70 16.87
N VAL A 73 11.89 -4.25 16.66
CA VAL A 73 11.30 -5.26 17.57
C VAL A 73 12.05 -6.59 17.53
N LEU A 74 12.70 -6.93 16.41
CA LEU A 74 13.53 -8.12 16.28
C LEU A 74 14.89 -8.02 17.00
N MET A 75 15.24 -6.86 17.56
CA MET A 75 16.46 -6.72 18.36
C MET A 75 16.33 -7.45 19.70
N ALA A 76 17.40 -8.11 20.15
CA ALA A 76 17.39 -8.83 21.41
C ALA A 76 17.22 -7.87 22.60
N GLY A 77 16.32 -8.20 23.53
CA GLY A 77 16.13 -7.46 24.78
C GLY A 77 15.18 -6.27 24.69
N VAL A 78 14.35 -6.17 23.64
CA VAL A 78 13.28 -5.17 23.57
C VAL A 78 12.23 -5.45 24.65
N PRO A 79 11.87 -4.46 25.50
CA PRO A 79 10.81 -4.60 26.49
C PRO A 79 9.44 -4.85 25.85
N ASP A 80 8.58 -5.63 26.50
CA ASP A 80 7.23 -5.94 26.02
C ASP A 80 6.38 -4.68 25.76
N GLU A 81 6.59 -3.60 26.54
CA GLU A 81 5.92 -2.31 26.33
C GLU A 81 6.26 -1.69 24.96
N ASP A 82 7.51 -1.81 24.52
CA ASP A 82 7.94 -1.28 23.23
C ASP A 82 7.46 -2.18 22.07
N VAL A 83 7.32 -3.48 22.31
CA VAL A 83 6.65 -4.41 21.38
C VAL A 83 5.18 -4.02 21.20
N GLN A 84 4.48 -3.69 22.29
CA GLN A 84 3.08 -3.27 22.24
C GLN A 84 2.91 -1.94 21.50
N LYS A 85 3.76 -0.94 21.77
CA LYS A 85 3.74 0.33 21.02
C LYS A 85 3.96 0.11 19.53
N ALA A 86 4.91 -0.75 19.18
CA ALA A 86 5.16 -1.12 17.79
C ALA A 86 3.91 -1.77 17.14
N ALA A 87 3.20 -2.64 17.87
CA ALA A 87 1.95 -3.23 17.41
C ALA A 87 0.88 -2.17 17.14
N ASP A 88 0.68 -1.22 18.07
CA ASP A 88 -0.30 -0.15 17.90
C ASP A 88 0.00 0.74 16.67
N TYR A 89 1.28 1.05 16.44
CA TYR A 89 1.71 1.78 15.23
C TYR A 89 1.45 0.99 13.94
N LEU A 90 1.75 -0.32 13.92
CA LEU A 90 1.49 -1.17 12.76
C LEU A 90 -0.01 -1.28 12.47
N ALA A 91 -0.85 -1.35 13.49
CA ALA A 91 -2.31 -1.37 13.35
C ALA A 91 -2.84 -0.04 12.77
N ALA A 92 -2.29 1.10 13.21
CA ALA A 92 -2.63 2.39 12.62
C ALA A 92 -2.27 2.48 11.12
N LEU A 93 -1.10 1.95 10.73
CA LEU A 93 -0.69 1.88 9.33
C LEU A 93 -1.61 0.97 8.50
N LEU A 94 -2.06 -0.15 9.07
CA LEU A 94 -3.00 -1.07 8.42
C LEU A 94 -4.35 -0.39 8.13
N HIS A 95 -4.84 0.47 9.03
CA HIS A 95 -6.10 1.19 8.82
C HIS A 95 -6.04 2.25 7.72
N ILE A 96 -4.86 2.78 7.39
CA ILE A 96 -4.67 3.82 6.36
C ILE A 96 -4.55 3.19 4.95
N ALA A 97 -4.05 1.95 4.86
CA ALA A 97 -3.78 1.28 3.60
C ALA A 97 -5.00 0.98 2.67
N PRO A 98 -6.24 0.72 3.15
CA PRO A 98 -7.33 0.22 2.30
C PRO A 98 -8.22 1.28 1.64
N GLU A 99 -8.07 2.59 1.93
CA GLU A 99 -8.96 3.63 1.36
C GLU A 99 -8.80 3.81 -0.16
N SER A 100 -7.66 3.40 -0.72
CA SER A 100 -7.31 3.57 -2.14
C SER A 100 -7.82 2.48 -3.07
N LYS A 101 -8.10 1.29 -2.54
CA LYS A 101 -8.50 0.11 -3.32
C LYS A 101 -9.79 0.38 -4.09
N VAL A 102 -10.75 1.02 -3.44
CA VAL A 102 -12.05 1.39 -4.04
C VAL A 102 -11.89 2.41 -5.18
N MET A 103 -10.90 3.30 -5.11
CA MET A 103 -10.65 4.27 -6.18
C MET A 103 -9.99 3.61 -7.40
N ILE A 104 -9.00 2.73 -7.16
CA ILE A 104 -8.28 2.02 -8.22
C ILE A 104 -9.23 1.07 -8.96
N ASP A 105 -10.02 0.27 -8.23
CA ASP A 105 -10.96 -0.68 -8.83
C ASP A 105 -11.97 0.04 -9.74
N LYS A 106 -12.50 1.20 -9.32
CA LYS A 106 -13.43 2.01 -10.13
C LYS A 106 -12.78 2.61 -11.38
N VAL A 107 -11.49 2.95 -11.32
CA VAL A 107 -10.76 3.48 -12.47
C VAL A 107 -10.48 2.37 -13.46
N VAL A 108 -10.03 1.20 -13.00
CA VAL A 108 -9.77 0.02 -13.86
C VAL A 108 -11.07 -0.45 -14.52
N GLU A 109 -12.14 -0.64 -13.75
CA GLU A 109 -13.45 -1.07 -14.26
C GLU A 109 -13.97 -0.13 -15.36
N ARG A 110 -13.81 1.19 -15.16
CA ARG A 110 -14.23 2.18 -16.17
C ARG A 110 -13.37 2.16 -17.43
N LEU A 111 -12.09 1.82 -17.33
CA LEU A 111 -11.18 1.82 -18.47
C LEU A 111 -11.28 0.53 -19.30
N GLU A 112 -11.59 -0.61 -18.68
CA GLU A 112 -11.81 -1.89 -19.37
C GLU A 112 -13.06 -1.87 -20.27
N VAL A 113 -14.08 -1.07 -19.93
CA VAL A 113 -15.28 -0.90 -20.78
C VAL A 113 -14.94 -0.24 -22.14
N PHE A 114 -13.79 0.43 -22.26
CA PHE A 114 -13.33 1.07 -23.50
C PHE A 114 -12.30 0.24 -24.29
N SER A 115 -12.01 -1.00 -23.88
CA SER A 115 -11.06 -1.89 -24.56
C SER A 115 -11.68 -2.94 -25.47
#